data_AF-A0A416CCA5-F1
#
_entry.id   AF-A0A416CCA5-F1
#
_cell.length_a   1.000
_cell.length_b   1.000
_cell.length_c   1.000
_cell.angle_alpha   90.00
_cell.angle_beta   90.00
_cell.angle_gamma   90.00
#
_symmetry.space_group_name_H-M   'P 1'
#
loop_
_entity.id
_entity.type
_entity.pdbx_description
1 polymer ?
#
loop_
_entity_poly.entity_id
_entity_poly.type
_entity_poly.pdbx_seq_one_letter_code
_entity_poly.pdbx_strand_id
1 'polypeptide(L)'
;MKRKIITIILIVLIFVSNIFTFTFSIINSGKLIELRNLWIETAMNTFHHKWLATSIFPQDIIDEVMNKKVEMVDSSATNTNKIEDTIKKEMKSEIFSLYENKSRDELDFAGNPVYIVDNKQRIAISNIYGESYVGKIAIIEEPSRVFIGHTSKKDVVGNNILTYLERYNAILGVNASGFADYVGVGDGGEIMGLSYSEGESWGTYIDTYNTIALDKDNKLIIGNISDWSNIRDGCQFNPALILNGEKQVEGSAGWGISPRTAIGQREDGAILILTIDGRKPGYSLGATMEDCANELLKYDVVNAAACDGGSSTIMGYNGEIITRCSSPQDGGRYLPNAILVKKIA
;
A
#
# COMPACT_ATOMS: atom_id res chain seq x y z
N MET A 1 -62.58 1.49 12.76
CA MET A 1 -61.67 2.26 11.88
C MET A 1 -60.60 3.03 12.67
N LYS A 2 -60.98 3.91 13.62
CA LYS A 2 -60.03 4.70 14.44
C LYS A 2 -58.95 3.88 15.18
N ARG A 3 -59.29 2.75 15.79
CA ARG A 3 -58.32 1.87 16.49
C ARG A 3 -57.23 1.30 15.57
N LYS A 4 -57.57 0.88 14.34
CA LYS A 4 -56.59 0.34 13.37
C LYS A 4 -55.60 1.41 12.89
N ILE A 5 -56.07 2.63 12.70
CA ILE A 5 -55.22 3.78 12.31
C ILE A 5 -54.24 4.11 13.43
N ILE A 6 -54.70 4.14 14.68
CA ILE A 6 -53.84 4.36 15.87
C ILE A 6 -52.77 3.27 15.99
N THR A 7 -53.13 2.00 15.78
CA THR A 7 -52.17 0.89 15.81
C THR A 7 -51.09 1.03 14.72
N ILE A 8 -51.47 1.39 13.49
CA ILE A 8 -50.51 1.60 12.39
C ILE A 8 -49.56 2.75 12.72
N ILE A 9 -50.07 3.88 13.24
CA ILE A 9 -49.25 5.02 13.64
C ILE A 9 -48.26 4.63 14.74
N LEU A 10 -48.68 3.85 15.74
CA LEU A 10 -47.80 3.35 16.80
C LEU A 10 -46.70 2.43 16.26
N ILE A 11 -47.02 1.53 15.33
CA ILE A 11 -46.03 0.65 14.69
C ILE A 11 -45.00 1.48 13.91
N VAL A 12 -45.44 2.48 13.15
CA VAL A 12 -44.55 3.38 12.41
C VAL A 12 -43.68 4.19 13.37
N LEU A 13 -44.22 4.72 14.46
CA LEU A 13 -43.45 5.47 15.46
C LEU A 13 -42.41 4.59 16.16
N ILE A 14 -42.76 3.35 16.51
CA ILE A 14 -41.81 2.39 17.08
C ILE A 14 -40.72 2.06 16.07
N PHE A 15 -41.07 1.85 14.80
CA PHE A 15 -40.10 1.57 13.75
C PHE A 15 -39.13 2.75 13.52
N VAL A 16 -39.65 3.97 13.44
CA VAL A 16 -38.85 5.20 13.32
C VAL A 16 -37.98 5.41 14.55
N SER A 17 -38.51 5.17 15.76
CA SER A 17 -37.73 5.25 17.00
C SER A 17 -36.62 4.21 17.05
N ASN A 18 -36.84 2.99 16.59
CA ASN A 18 -35.81 1.96 16.52
C ASN A 18 -34.74 2.29 15.47
N ILE A 19 -35.13 2.84 14.32
CA ILE A 19 -34.18 3.37 13.33
C ILE A 19 -33.36 4.50 13.95
N PHE A 20 -33.99 5.41 14.70
CA PHE A 20 -33.32 6.52 15.34
C PHE A 20 -32.36 6.06 16.45
N THR A 21 -32.77 5.12 17.32
CA THR A 21 -31.87 4.59 18.35
C THR A 21 -30.75 3.74 17.77
N PHE A 22 -31.00 2.99 16.69
CA PHE A 22 -29.99 2.23 15.97
C PHE A 22 -28.99 3.15 15.28
N THR A 23 -29.45 4.19 14.58
CA THR A 23 -28.57 5.21 13.98
C THR A 23 -27.81 5.99 15.06
N PHE A 24 -28.47 6.40 16.14
CA PHE A 24 -27.81 7.06 17.28
C PHE A 24 -26.77 6.16 17.96
N SER A 25 -27.02 4.85 18.08
CA SER A 25 -26.08 3.87 18.65
C SER A 25 -24.88 3.58 17.72
N ILE A 26 -25.11 3.52 16.39
CA ILE A 26 -24.04 3.49 15.38
C ILE A 26 -23.19 4.77 15.45
N ILE A 27 -23.82 5.92 15.71
CA ILE A 27 -23.14 7.21 15.76
C ILE A 27 -22.34 7.38 17.07
N ASN A 28 -22.82 6.87 18.21
CA ASN A 28 -22.31 7.28 19.53
C ASN A 28 -21.83 6.16 20.47
N SER A 29 -21.72 4.88 20.07
CA SER A 29 -21.32 3.83 21.04
C SER A 29 -20.49 2.66 20.48
N GLY A 30 -19.34 2.39 21.11
CA GLY A 30 -18.61 1.12 21.09
C GLY A 30 -18.03 0.66 19.74
N LYS A 31 -17.88 -0.66 19.54
CA LYS A 31 -17.35 -1.30 18.31
C LYS A 31 -18.04 -0.87 17.00
N LEU A 32 -19.25 -0.32 17.08
CA LEU A 32 -19.96 0.19 15.90
C LEU A 32 -19.32 1.47 15.35
N ILE A 33 -18.60 2.23 16.18
CA ILE A 33 -17.88 3.43 15.74
C ILE A 33 -16.71 3.07 14.83
N GLU A 34 -16.02 1.96 15.09
CA GLU A 34 -14.93 1.46 14.25
C GLU A 34 -15.46 1.02 12.89
N LEU A 35 -16.56 0.28 12.86
CA LEU A 35 -17.22 -0.12 11.60
C LEU A 35 -17.75 1.08 10.82
N ARG A 36 -18.31 2.08 11.51
CA ARG A 36 -18.73 3.35 10.90
C ARG A 36 -17.55 4.07 10.28
N ASN A 37 -16.46 4.22 11.02
CA ASN A 37 -15.26 4.90 10.54
C ASN A 37 -14.68 4.15 9.35
N LEU A 38 -14.53 2.82 9.44
CA LEU A 38 -14.09 1.98 8.35
C LEU A 38 -14.96 2.13 7.09
N TRP A 39 -16.28 2.18 7.25
CA TRP A 39 -17.21 2.43 6.14
C TRP A 39 -17.00 3.80 5.52
N ILE A 40 -16.97 4.86 6.35
CA ILE A 40 -16.77 6.25 5.89
C ILE A 40 -15.45 6.34 5.14
N GLU A 41 -14.36 5.87 5.72
CA GLU A 41 -13.02 5.90 5.11
C GLU A 41 -12.99 5.11 3.79
N THR A 42 -13.58 3.92 3.76
CA THR A 42 -13.63 3.09 2.55
C THR A 42 -14.39 3.80 1.42
N ALA A 43 -15.56 4.36 1.73
CA ALA A 43 -16.38 5.08 0.77
C ALA A 43 -15.70 6.37 0.28
N MET A 44 -15.13 7.16 1.20
CA MET A 44 -14.53 8.46 0.90
C MET A 44 -13.20 8.34 0.15
N ASN A 45 -12.45 7.25 0.34
CA ASN A 45 -11.26 6.93 -0.45
C ASN A 45 -11.60 6.27 -1.81
N THR A 46 -12.88 6.01 -2.09
CA THR A 46 -13.34 5.51 -3.39
C THR A 46 -13.75 6.66 -4.30
N PHE A 47 -13.39 6.60 -5.58
CA PHE A 47 -13.61 7.70 -6.52
C PHE A 47 -15.11 8.00 -6.74
N HIS A 48 -15.87 7.05 -7.29
CA HIS A 48 -17.29 7.26 -7.63
C HIS A 48 -18.29 6.93 -6.52
N HIS A 49 -17.84 6.32 -5.42
CA HIS A 49 -18.74 5.76 -4.39
C HIS A 49 -18.74 6.54 -3.07
N LYS A 50 -18.23 7.78 -3.06
CA LYS A 50 -18.28 8.66 -1.87
C LYS A 50 -19.70 8.88 -1.36
N TRP A 51 -20.69 8.81 -2.27
CA TRP A 51 -22.11 8.90 -1.92
C TRP A 51 -22.55 7.86 -0.89
N LEU A 52 -21.88 6.70 -0.80
CA LEU A 52 -22.15 5.68 0.22
C LEU A 52 -21.93 6.20 1.65
N ALA A 53 -21.06 7.19 1.85
CA ALA A 53 -20.92 7.89 3.13
C ALA A 53 -21.81 9.13 3.17
N THR A 54 -21.76 9.99 2.15
CA THR A 54 -22.43 11.30 2.19
C THR A 54 -23.96 11.22 2.14
N SER A 55 -24.55 10.11 1.73
CA SER A 55 -26.01 9.91 1.79
C SER A 55 -26.51 9.44 3.17
N ILE A 56 -25.61 8.98 4.04
CA ILE A 56 -25.94 8.34 5.32
C ILE A 56 -25.48 9.20 6.50
N PHE A 57 -24.30 9.79 6.41
CA PHE A 57 -23.66 10.49 7.53
C PHE A 57 -23.61 12.01 7.32
N PRO A 58 -23.84 12.79 8.39
CA PRO A 58 -23.56 14.23 8.42
C PRO A 58 -22.12 14.57 8.02
N GLN A 59 -21.93 15.73 7.38
CA GLN A 59 -20.62 16.14 6.85
C GLN A 59 -19.57 16.36 7.95
N ASP A 60 -19.97 16.90 9.10
CA ASP A 60 -19.10 17.10 10.27
C ASP A 60 -18.53 15.79 10.81
N ILE A 61 -19.33 14.72 10.84
CA ILE A 61 -18.86 13.37 11.21
C ILE A 61 -17.89 12.82 10.16
N ILE A 62 -18.20 13.01 8.87
CA ILE A 62 -17.31 12.58 7.78
C ILE A 62 -15.96 13.28 7.90
N ASP A 63 -15.97 14.60 8.10
CA ASP A 63 -14.76 15.40 8.24
C ASP A 63 -13.97 14.98 9.49
N GLU A 64 -14.64 14.75 10.63
CA GLU A 64 -14.01 14.25 11.86
C GLU A 64 -13.28 12.93 11.62
N VAL A 65 -13.89 11.99 10.90
CA VAL A 65 -13.29 10.67 10.61
C VAL A 65 -12.15 10.81 9.62
N MET A 66 -12.33 11.55 8.53
CA MET A 66 -11.32 11.67 7.47
C MET A 66 -10.08 12.46 7.90
N ASN A 67 -10.20 13.31 8.93
CA ASN A 67 -9.08 14.03 9.54
C ASN A 67 -8.27 13.17 10.54
N LYS A 68 -8.74 11.98 10.92
CA LYS A 68 -8.04 11.05 11.85
C LYS A 68 -7.06 10.11 11.14
N LYS A 69 -6.62 10.43 9.92
CA LYS A 69 -5.56 9.63 9.27
C LYS A 69 -4.34 9.60 10.18
N VAL A 70 -3.75 8.42 10.34
CA VAL A 70 -2.46 8.29 11.02
C VAL A 70 -1.43 8.99 10.13
N GLU A 71 -1.25 10.28 10.40
CA GLU A 71 -0.16 11.08 9.87
C GLU A 71 0.95 11.04 10.90
N MET A 72 2.13 10.66 10.43
CA MET A 72 3.40 10.68 11.15
C MET A 72 3.43 9.89 12.46
N VAL A 73 4.22 8.82 12.50
CA VAL A 73 4.73 8.37 13.79
C VAL A 73 5.88 9.29 14.15
N ASP A 74 5.71 10.07 15.21
CA ASP A 74 6.77 10.88 15.83
C ASP A 74 7.82 9.91 16.41
N SER A 75 8.72 9.46 15.54
CA SER A 75 9.74 8.48 15.87
C SER A 75 10.98 8.78 15.06
N SER A 76 12.05 9.05 15.81
CA SER A 76 13.44 8.97 15.36
C SER A 76 13.58 7.95 14.23
N ALA A 77 14.11 8.40 13.09
CA ALA A 77 14.40 7.57 11.91
C ALA A 77 14.91 6.18 12.31
N THR A 78 14.58 5.16 11.52
CA THR A 78 15.00 3.77 11.76
C THR A 78 16.47 3.72 12.22
N ASN A 79 16.70 3.22 13.45
CA ASN A 79 18.02 3.26 14.05
C ASN A 79 18.91 2.28 13.30
N THR A 80 19.92 2.80 12.61
CA THR A 80 20.92 2.00 11.88
C THR A 80 21.80 1.24 12.85
N ASN A 81 21.31 0.11 13.38
CA ASN A 81 22.18 -0.83 14.08
C ASN A 81 23.16 -1.44 13.07
N LYS A 82 24.45 -1.18 13.28
CA LYS A 82 25.54 -1.84 12.57
C LYS A 82 25.63 -3.28 13.05
N ILE A 83 25.08 -4.20 12.29
CA ILE A 83 25.32 -5.64 12.43
C ILE A 83 26.34 -6.04 11.36
N GLU A 84 27.31 -6.88 11.74
CA GLU A 84 28.48 -7.28 10.94
C GLU A 84 28.11 -7.98 9.61
N ASP A 85 28.75 -7.56 8.51
CA ASP A 85 28.42 -7.94 7.12
C ASP A 85 28.56 -9.45 6.82
N THR A 86 29.39 -10.18 7.56
CA THR A 86 29.65 -11.61 7.34
C THR A 86 28.45 -12.48 7.72
N ILE A 87 27.82 -12.19 8.86
CA ILE A 87 26.65 -12.96 9.38
C ILE A 87 25.43 -12.74 8.48
N LYS A 88 25.23 -11.52 7.96
CA LYS A 88 24.13 -11.20 7.05
C LYS A 88 24.22 -11.96 5.72
N LYS A 89 25.43 -12.13 5.18
CA LYS A 89 25.63 -12.82 3.90
C LYS A 89 25.32 -14.31 3.98
N GLU A 90 25.67 -14.97 5.09
CA GLU A 90 25.33 -16.38 5.33
C GLU A 90 23.81 -16.56 5.53
N MET A 91 23.16 -15.72 6.34
CA MET A 91 21.69 -15.76 6.50
C MET A 91 20.91 -15.49 5.21
N LYS A 92 21.37 -14.51 4.41
CA LYS A 92 20.76 -14.15 3.12
C LYS A 92 20.76 -15.31 2.11
N SER A 93 21.88 -16.02 2.04
CA SER A 93 22.06 -17.23 1.24
C SER A 93 21.09 -18.34 1.65
N GLU A 94 20.86 -18.54 2.96
CA GLU A 94 19.98 -19.60 3.45
C GLU A 94 18.50 -19.33 3.17
N ILE A 95 18.01 -18.09 3.30
CA ILE A 95 16.56 -17.84 3.18
C ILE A 95 16.06 -17.97 1.73
N PHE A 96 16.82 -17.52 0.73
CA PHE A 96 16.39 -17.73 -0.66
C PHE A 96 16.42 -19.22 -1.04
N SER A 97 17.32 -20.02 -0.46
CA SER A 97 17.35 -21.48 -0.65
C SER A 97 16.05 -22.18 -0.23
N LEU A 98 15.28 -21.58 0.69
CA LEU A 98 13.94 -22.06 1.07
C LEU A 98 12.93 -21.97 -0.09
N TYR A 99 13.19 -21.12 -1.07
CA TYR A 99 12.38 -20.95 -2.28
C TYR A 99 12.95 -21.70 -3.49
N GLU A 100 14.27 -21.88 -3.58
CA GLU A 100 14.95 -22.37 -4.79
C GLU A 100 14.40 -23.72 -5.32
N ASN A 101 13.90 -24.57 -4.42
CA ASN A 101 13.34 -25.88 -4.75
C ASN A 101 11.80 -25.95 -4.71
N LYS A 102 11.12 -24.84 -4.40
CA LYS A 102 9.65 -24.82 -4.32
C LYS A 102 9.05 -24.81 -5.72
N SER A 103 8.12 -25.71 -5.96
CA SER A 103 7.28 -25.66 -7.16
C SER A 103 6.10 -24.69 -6.97
N ARG A 104 5.46 -24.33 -8.09
CA ARG A 104 4.26 -23.50 -8.07
C ARG A 104 3.17 -24.13 -7.19
N ASP A 105 2.48 -23.29 -6.44
CA ASP A 105 1.41 -23.62 -5.48
C ASP A 105 1.86 -24.37 -4.20
N GLU A 106 3.15 -24.71 -4.06
CA GLU A 106 3.70 -25.05 -2.74
C GLU A 106 3.66 -23.85 -1.80
N LEU A 107 3.46 -24.08 -0.51
CA LEU A 107 3.43 -23.01 0.48
C LEU A 107 4.84 -22.50 0.74
N ASP A 108 5.03 -21.19 0.72
CA ASP A 108 6.25 -20.55 1.21
C ASP A 108 6.36 -20.59 2.74
N PHE A 109 7.40 -19.98 3.29
CA PHE A 109 7.64 -20.01 4.74
C PHE A 109 6.59 -19.23 5.55
N ALA A 110 5.85 -18.30 4.91
CA ALA A 110 4.74 -17.57 5.50
C ALA A 110 3.39 -18.28 5.27
N GLY A 111 3.40 -19.49 4.70
CA GLY A 111 2.20 -20.30 4.45
C GLY A 111 1.42 -19.89 3.19
N ASN A 112 2.01 -19.14 2.28
CA ASN A 112 1.35 -18.63 1.08
C ASN A 112 1.74 -19.43 -0.17
N PRO A 113 0.81 -19.73 -1.10
CA PRO A 113 1.14 -20.48 -2.31
C PRO A 113 2.09 -19.68 -3.22
N VAL A 114 3.24 -20.29 -3.53
CA VAL A 114 4.23 -19.74 -4.44
C VAL A 114 3.63 -19.59 -5.85
N TYR A 115 3.79 -18.41 -6.44
CA TYR A 115 3.33 -18.09 -7.78
C TYR A 115 4.45 -18.19 -8.82
N ILE A 116 5.61 -17.59 -8.54
CA ILE A 116 6.81 -17.58 -9.39
C ILE A 116 8.04 -17.81 -8.52
N VAL A 117 8.95 -18.66 -8.97
CA VAL A 117 10.33 -18.72 -8.48
C VAL A 117 11.25 -18.53 -9.68
N ASP A 118 11.95 -17.40 -9.73
CA ASP A 118 12.94 -17.10 -10.75
C ASP A 118 14.33 -17.13 -10.13
N ASN A 119 14.94 -18.32 -10.16
CA ASN A 119 16.28 -18.55 -9.62
C ASN A 119 17.35 -17.72 -10.34
N LYS A 120 17.18 -17.44 -11.65
CA LYS A 120 18.14 -16.60 -12.40
C LYS A 120 18.07 -15.16 -11.89
N GLN A 121 16.87 -14.67 -11.66
CA GLN A 121 16.65 -13.30 -11.18
C GLN A 121 16.70 -13.20 -9.65
N ARG A 122 16.85 -14.30 -8.90
CA ARG A 122 16.80 -14.34 -7.43
C ARG A 122 15.58 -13.59 -6.87
N ILE A 123 14.42 -13.87 -7.49
CA ILE A 123 13.11 -13.31 -7.11
C ILE A 123 12.14 -14.47 -6.89
N ALA A 124 11.39 -14.41 -5.80
CA ALA A 124 10.23 -15.25 -5.58
C ALA A 124 8.98 -14.38 -5.44
N ILE A 125 7.85 -14.85 -5.93
CA ILE A 125 6.55 -14.17 -5.80
C ILE A 125 5.54 -15.19 -5.30
N SER A 126 4.81 -14.86 -4.24
CA SER A 126 3.75 -15.69 -3.66
C SER A 126 2.39 -15.01 -3.78
N ASN A 127 1.33 -15.80 -3.83
CA ASN A 127 -0.05 -15.31 -3.75
C ASN A 127 -0.43 -15.08 -2.29
N ILE A 128 -1.02 -13.93 -2.00
CA ILE A 128 -1.54 -13.60 -0.67
C ILE A 128 -3.06 -13.72 -0.67
N TYR A 129 -3.60 -14.35 0.37
CA TYR A 129 -5.04 -14.47 0.60
C TYR A 129 -5.38 -14.05 2.02
N GLY A 130 -6.21 -13.02 2.14
CA GLY A 130 -6.86 -12.63 3.40
C GLY A 130 -8.36 -12.83 3.33
N GLU A 131 -9.06 -12.49 4.40
CA GLU A 131 -10.53 -12.63 4.46
C GLU A 131 -11.24 -11.80 3.38
N SER A 132 -10.71 -10.62 3.05
CA SER A 132 -11.32 -9.65 2.14
C SER A 132 -10.44 -9.30 0.94
N TYR A 133 -9.21 -9.82 0.87
CA TYR A 133 -8.22 -9.44 -0.12
C TYR A 133 -7.50 -10.61 -0.79
N VAL A 134 -7.08 -10.36 -2.03
CA VAL A 134 -6.20 -11.21 -2.81
C VAL A 134 -5.04 -10.33 -3.28
N GLY A 135 -3.82 -10.84 -3.21
CA GLY A 135 -2.65 -10.06 -3.59
C GLY A 135 -1.46 -10.93 -3.98
N LYS A 136 -0.31 -10.27 -4.11
CA LYS A 136 0.99 -10.89 -4.31
C LYS A 136 2.03 -10.19 -3.46
N ILE A 137 3.02 -10.96 -3.03
CA ILE A 137 4.23 -10.43 -2.41
C ILE A 137 5.42 -10.92 -3.21
N ALA A 138 6.30 -9.99 -3.59
CA ALA A 138 7.56 -10.29 -4.24
C ALA A 138 8.70 -10.15 -3.23
N ILE A 139 9.61 -11.10 -3.24
CA ILE A 139 10.83 -11.12 -2.42
C ILE A 139 12.00 -10.95 -3.36
N ILE A 140 12.77 -9.89 -3.14
CA ILE A 140 13.95 -9.52 -3.91
C ILE A 140 15.14 -9.60 -2.97
N GLU A 141 15.97 -10.61 -3.18
CA GLU A 141 17.09 -10.88 -2.28
C GLU A 141 18.15 -9.76 -2.29
N GLU A 142 18.37 -9.15 -3.46
CA GLU A 142 19.42 -8.13 -3.62
C GLU A 142 18.86 -6.69 -3.64
N PRO A 143 18.94 -5.94 -2.52
CA PRO A 143 18.32 -4.61 -2.39
C PRO A 143 18.93 -3.57 -3.35
N SER A 144 20.19 -3.73 -3.73
CA SER A 144 20.89 -2.83 -4.68
C SER A 144 20.25 -2.81 -6.08
N ARG A 145 19.41 -3.79 -6.39
CA ARG A 145 18.66 -3.85 -7.66
C ARG A 145 17.35 -3.09 -7.61
N VAL A 146 16.86 -2.73 -6.42
CA VAL A 146 15.63 -1.95 -6.24
C VAL A 146 15.95 -0.47 -6.35
N PHE A 147 15.19 0.27 -7.15
CA PHE A 147 15.39 1.70 -7.42
C PHE A 147 14.07 2.36 -7.80
N ILE A 148 14.03 3.70 -7.83
CA ILE A 148 12.88 4.45 -8.32
C ILE A 148 13.09 4.78 -9.80
N GLY A 149 12.09 4.59 -10.66
CA GLY A 149 12.11 5.10 -12.04
C GLY A 149 11.16 6.28 -12.18
N HIS A 150 11.63 7.44 -12.62
CA HIS A 150 10.77 8.59 -12.94
C HIS A 150 10.25 8.52 -14.38
N THR A 151 9.10 9.13 -14.64
CA THR A 151 8.64 9.38 -16.02
C THR A 151 9.66 10.22 -16.80
N SER A 152 9.75 10.02 -18.12
CA SER A 152 10.57 10.86 -19.00
C SER A 152 9.89 12.19 -19.34
N LYS A 153 8.62 12.36 -18.93
CA LYS A 153 7.76 13.50 -19.23
C LYS A 153 7.27 14.14 -17.93
N LYS A 154 8.21 14.49 -17.04
CA LYS A 154 7.93 15.19 -15.78
C LYS A 154 7.10 16.43 -16.05
N ASP A 155 6.12 16.68 -15.18
CA ASP A 155 5.19 17.81 -15.24
C ASP A 155 4.28 17.80 -16.49
N VAL A 156 4.22 16.66 -17.19
CA VAL A 156 3.38 16.48 -18.40
C VAL A 156 2.54 15.22 -18.30
N VAL A 157 3.15 14.04 -18.15
CA VAL A 157 2.43 12.76 -18.06
C VAL A 157 3.32 11.66 -17.47
N GLY A 158 2.71 10.77 -16.69
CA GLY A 158 3.32 9.55 -16.19
C GLY A 158 3.49 8.47 -17.26
N ASN A 159 3.94 7.30 -16.83
CA ASN A 159 3.95 6.09 -17.66
C ASN A 159 3.11 4.99 -16.99
N ASN A 160 2.54 4.09 -17.79
CA ASN A 160 2.01 2.84 -17.24
C ASN A 160 3.16 1.92 -16.80
N ILE A 161 2.85 0.90 -16.00
CA ILE A 161 3.89 0.07 -15.39
C ILE A 161 4.73 -0.71 -16.41
N LEU A 162 4.12 -1.16 -17.51
CA LEU A 162 4.82 -1.92 -18.54
C LEU A 162 5.81 -1.05 -19.33
N THR A 163 5.47 0.23 -19.57
CA THR A 163 6.38 1.20 -20.17
C THR A 163 7.59 1.46 -19.26
N TYR A 164 7.40 1.48 -17.94
CA TYR A 164 8.52 1.55 -17.00
C TYR A 164 9.42 0.31 -17.09
N LEU A 165 8.84 -0.90 -17.14
CA LEU A 165 9.61 -2.14 -17.28
C LEU A 165 10.46 -2.14 -18.55
N GLU A 166 9.87 -1.73 -19.68
CA GLU A 166 10.56 -1.65 -20.95
C GLU A 166 11.69 -0.60 -20.92
N ARG A 167 11.36 0.65 -20.57
CA ARG A 167 12.31 1.77 -20.63
C ARG A 167 13.53 1.58 -19.74
N TYR A 168 13.33 1.04 -18.55
CA TYR A 168 14.42 0.82 -17.60
C TYR A 168 15.03 -0.58 -17.69
N ASN A 169 14.57 -1.42 -18.63
CA ASN A 169 14.94 -2.83 -18.73
C ASN A 169 14.82 -3.57 -17.38
N ALA A 170 13.74 -3.28 -16.64
CA ALA A 170 13.47 -3.83 -15.32
C ALA A 170 12.74 -5.18 -15.43
N ILE A 171 12.90 -6.02 -14.41
CA ILE A 171 12.22 -7.33 -14.32
C ILE A 171 10.90 -7.24 -13.56
N LEU A 172 10.80 -6.36 -12.57
CA LEU A 172 9.62 -6.18 -11.75
C LEU A 172 9.37 -4.68 -11.54
N GLY A 173 8.09 -4.30 -11.44
CA GLY A 173 7.70 -2.93 -11.19
C GLY A 173 6.35 -2.82 -10.48
N VAL A 174 6.27 -1.87 -9.54
CA VAL A 174 5.03 -1.43 -8.88
C VAL A 174 4.95 0.10 -8.83
N ASN A 175 3.78 0.64 -8.51
CA ASN A 175 3.63 2.07 -8.26
C ASN A 175 4.38 2.52 -6.99
N ALA A 176 4.73 3.81 -6.91
CA ALA A 176 5.52 4.38 -5.82
C ALA A 176 4.78 5.50 -5.09
N SER A 177 5.07 6.77 -5.38
CA SER A 177 4.48 7.92 -4.65
C SER A 177 3.08 8.29 -5.14
N GLY A 178 2.43 9.16 -4.36
CA GLY A 178 1.21 9.84 -4.80
C GLY A 178 1.48 10.87 -5.91
N PHE A 179 0.41 11.33 -6.53
CA PHE A 179 0.40 12.36 -7.56
C PHE A 179 -0.90 13.16 -7.51
N ALA A 180 -0.88 14.35 -8.09
CA ALA A 180 -2.08 15.17 -8.22
C ALA A 180 -3.11 14.44 -9.08
N ASP A 181 -4.24 14.07 -8.46
CA ASP A 181 -5.33 13.37 -9.11
C ASP A 181 -6.55 14.26 -9.24
N TYR A 182 -6.46 15.25 -10.13
CA TYR A 182 -7.55 16.19 -10.39
C TYR A 182 -8.78 15.44 -10.90
N VAL A 183 -9.79 15.30 -10.03
CA VAL A 183 -11.08 14.67 -10.37
C VAL A 183 -10.91 13.24 -10.91
N GLY A 184 -9.92 12.47 -10.43
CA GLY A 184 -9.75 11.05 -10.80
C GLY A 184 -9.19 10.80 -12.21
N VAL A 185 -8.81 11.85 -12.93
CA VAL A 185 -8.18 11.77 -14.26
C VAL A 185 -6.70 12.13 -14.23
N GLY A 186 -6.08 12.12 -13.04
CA GLY A 186 -4.65 12.34 -12.89
C GLY A 186 -3.87 11.42 -13.85
N ASP A 187 -3.02 12.05 -14.64
CA ASP A 187 -2.22 11.42 -15.69
C ASP A 187 -0.80 11.10 -15.22
N GLY A 188 -0.51 11.30 -13.93
CA GLY A 188 0.81 11.08 -13.33
C GLY A 188 1.85 12.13 -13.74
N GLY A 189 1.43 13.26 -14.33
CA GLY A 189 2.32 14.35 -14.69
C GLY A 189 2.88 15.12 -13.48
N GLU A 190 2.11 15.25 -12.40
CA GLU A 190 2.49 16.05 -11.22
C GLU A 190 2.67 15.18 -9.98
N ILE A 191 3.92 15.00 -9.54
CA ILE A 191 4.26 14.20 -8.35
C ILE A 191 3.87 14.93 -7.06
N MET A 192 3.42 14.17 -6.05
CA MET A 192 3.23 14.69 -4.69
C MET A 192 4.40 14.28 -3.79
N GLY A 193 4.97 15.25 -3.08
CA GLY A 193 6.15 15.05 -2.25
C GLY A 193 7.44 15.01 -3.06
N LEU A 194 8.56 14.85 -2.37
CA LEU A 194 9.87 14.72 -2.97
C LEU A 194 10.12 13.27 -3.43
N SER A 195 10.71 13.11 -4.61
CA SER A 195 11.30 11.85 -5.06
C SER A 195 12.70 12.08 -5.59
N TYR A 196 13.57 11.10 -5.40
CA TYR A 196 14.96 11.12 -5.84
C TYR A 196 15.30 9.79 -6.50
N SER A 197 15.96 9.86 -7.65
CA SER A 197 16.41 8.70 -8.41
C SER A 197 17.55 9.11 -9.33
N GLU A 198 18.54 8.23 -9.50
CA GLU A 198 19.62 8.40 -10.49
C GLU A 198 20.35 9.75 -10.42
N GLY A 199 20.45 10.35 -9.23
CA GLY A 199 21.10 11.65 -9.03
C GLY A 199 20.19 12.86 -9.21
N GLU A 200 18.90 12.66 -9.49
CA GLU A 200 17.96 13.72 -9.81
C GLU A 200 16.77 13.73 -8.82
N SER A 201 16.50 14.89 -8.24
CA SER A 201 15.30 15.16 -7.45
C SER A 201 14.13 15.64 -8.32
N TRP A 202 12.91 15.28 -7.96
CA TRP A 202 11.69 15.80 -8.56
C TRP A 202 10.58 15.95 -7.51
N GLY A 203 9.82 17.03 -7.59
CA GLY A 203 8.84 17.42 -6.57
C GLY A 203 9.45 18.23 -5.42
N THR A 204 8.63 18.46 -4.39
CA THR A 204 8.99 19.29 -3.22
C THR A 204 8.79 18.49 -1.95
N TYR A 205 9.72 18.63 -1.01
CA TYR A 205 9.61 17.99 0.30
C TYR A 205 8.37 18.47 1.06
N ILE A 206 7.59 17.51 1.55
CA ILE A 206 6.40 17.75 2.39
C ILE A 206 6.73 17.24 3.79
N ASP A 207 6.67 18.14 4.76
CA ASP A 207 7.02 17.87 6.16
C ASP A 207 6.03 16.93 6.85
N THR A 208 4.81 16.74 6.34
CA THR A 208 3.84 15.77 6.89
C THR A 208 3.94 14.36 6.31
N TYR A 209 4.81 14.15 5.31
CA TYR A 209 4.99 12.84 4.68
C TYR A 209 6.23 12.12 5.22
N ASN A 210 6.17 10.79 5.26
CA ASN A 210 7.37 9.98 5.45
C ASN A 210 8.18 9.96 4.16
N THR A 211 9.49 10.10 4.30
CA THR A 211 10.47 9.67 3.30
C THR A 211 10.54 8.15 3.35
N ILE A 212 10.37 7.50 2.20
CA ILE A 212 10.51 6.05 2.00
C ILE A 212 11.63 5.88 0.98
N ALA A 213 12.82 5.54 1.45
CA ALA A 213 14.02 5.61 0.63
C ALA A 213 15.01 4.49 0.92
N LEU A 214 15.77 4.12 -0.10
CA LEU A 214 17.00 3.36 0.03
C LEU A 214 18.16 4.36 0.18
N ASP A 215 18.94 4.18 1.24
CA ASP A 215 20.20 4.91 1.40
C ASP A 215 21.31 4.33 0.50
N LYS A 216 22.48 4.97 0.50
CA LYS A 216 23.65 4.53 -0.27
C LYS A 216 24.15 3.13 0.09
N ASP A 217 23.79 2.62 1.28
CA ASP A 217 24.11 1.26 1.74
C ASP A 217 22.98 0.25 1.41
N ASN A 218 21.94 0.68 0.70
CA ASN A 218 20.75 -0.11 0.34
C ASN A 218 19.83 -0.47 1.53
N LYS A 219 19.88 0.31 2.60
CA LYS A 219 18.95 0.18 3.72
C LYS A 219 17.69 1.01 3.46
N LEU A 220 16.54 0.41 3.70
CA LEU A 220 15.24 1.07 3.65
C LEU A 220 15.07 1.92 4.91
N ILE A 221 15.19 3.23 4.74
CA ILE A 221 14.97 4.25 5.77
C ILE A 221 13.57 4.84 5.61
N ILE A 222 12.88 5.00 6.74
CA ILE A 222 11.50 5.47 6.81
C ILE A 222 11.39 6.49 7.93
N GLY A 223 10.73 7.62 7.65
CA GLY A 223 10.42 8.63 8.65
C GLY A 223 10.43 10.04 8.07
N ASN A 224 10.32 11.05 8.93
CA ASN A 224 10.44 12.44 8.52
C ASN A 224 11.91 12.82 8.28
N ILE A 225 12.41 12.60 7.06
CA ILE A 225 13.82 12.80 6.70
C ILE A 225 13.91 13.89 5.65
N SER A 226 14.37 15.08 6.04
CA SER A 226 14.53 16.24 5.15
C SER A 226 15.91 16.34 4.50
N ASP A 227 16.95 15.74 5.11
CA ASP A 227 18.27 15.63 4.50
C ASP A 227 18.37 14.39 3.62
N TRP A 228 18.33 14.60 2.30
CA TRP A 228 18.40 13.53 1.30
C TRP A 228 19.83 13.28 0.78
N SER A 229 20.85 13.84 1.42
CA SER A 229 22.25 13.70 0.97
C SER A 229 22.78 12.25 0.99
N ASN A 230 22.20 11.39 1.84
CA ASN A 230 22.54 9.95 1.93
C ASN A 230 21.54 9.04 1.18
N ILE A 231 20.53 9.59 0.52
CA ILE A 231 19.54 8.82 -0.23
C ILE A 231 20.07 8.53 -1.63
N ARG A 232 19.89 7.30 -2.11
CA ARG A 232 20.15 6.94 -3.52
C ARG A 232 18.88 6.88 -4.35
N ASP A 233 17.79 6.41 -3.76
CA ASP A 233 16.50 6.22 -4.41
C ASP A 233 15.40 6.37 -3.36
N GLY A 234 14.35 7.11 -3.65
CA GLY A 234 13.24 7.23 -2.71
C GLY A 234 12.12 8.15 -3.16
N CYS A 235 11.03 8.12 -2.41
CA CYS A 235 9.92 9.04 -2.57
C CYS A 235 9.20 9.26 -1.23
N GLN A 236 8.34 10.27 -1.18
CA GLN A 236 7.52 10.52 0.00
C GLN A 236 6.13 9.91 -0.13
N PHE A 237 5.65 9.23 0.92
CA PHE A 237 4.27 8.77 1.06
C PHE A 237 3.96 8.38 2.52
N ASN A 238 2.70 8.08 2.83
CA ASN A 238 2.23 7.69 4.16
C ASN A 238 1.33 6.45 4.11
N PRO A 239 1.19 5.70 5.23
CA PRO A 239 1.95 5.80 6.48
C PRO A 239 3.17 4.86 6.52
N ALA A 240 4.02 5.03 7.53
CA ALA A 240 4.90 3.95 8.00
C ALA A 240 4.05 2.79 8.55
N LEU A 241 4.42 1.55 8.25
CA LEU A 241 3.69 0.35 8.65
C LEU A 241 4.42 -0.43 9.75
N ILE A 242 5.74 -0.55 9.60
CA ILE A 242 6.62 -1.27 10.53
C ILE A 242 7.90 -0.45 10.69
N LEU A 243 8.35 -0.27 11.93
CA LEU A 243 9.62 0.38 12.25
C LEU A 243 10.36 -0.47 13.28
N ASN A 244 11.59 -0.89 12.95
CA ASN A 244 12.44 -1.73 13.79
C ASN A 244 11.74 -3.02 14.29
N GLY A 245 10.94 -3.65 13.43
CA GLY A 245 10.18 -4.87 13.74
C GLY A 245 8.84 -4.64 14.43
N GLU A 246 8.53 -3.41 14.83
CA GLU A 246 7.30 -3.08 15.55
C GLU A 246 6.25 -2.49 14.61
N LYS A 247 5.02 -3.00 14.70
CA LYS A 247 3.87 -2.51 13.93
C LYS A 247 3.49 -1.09 14.36
N GLN A 248 3.23 -0.22 13.38
CA GLN A 248 2.96 1.21 13.59
C GLN A 248 1.50 1.62 13.30
N VAL A 249 0.67 0.69 12.84
CA VAL A 249 -0.70 0.95 12.41
C VAL A 249 -1.68 -0.08 12.98
N GLU A 250 -2.90 0.37 13.25
CA GLU A 250 -4.03 -0.47 13.64
C GLU A 250 -5.23 -0.21 12.72
N GLY A 251 -5.98 -1.27 12.42
CA GLY A 251 -7.10 -1.26 11.48
C GLY A 251 -6.76 -0.59 10.15
N SER A 252 -7.67 0.25 9.70
CA SER A 252 -7.53 1.03 8.46
C SER A 252 -6.55 2.19 8.55
N ALA A 253 -6.18 2.64 9.76
CA ALA A 253 -5.38 3.84 10.00
C ALA A 253 -5.92 5.12 9.30
N GLY A 254 -7.24 5.21 9.09
CA GLY A 254 -7.87 6.34 8.38
C GLY A 254 -7.93 6.18 6.85
N TRP A 255 -7.45 5.06 6.31
CA TRP A 255 -7.36 4.83 4.87
C TRP A 255 -8.46 3.91 4.32
N GLY A 256 -9.33 3.35 5.17
CA GLY A 256 -10.36 2.38 4.80
C GLY A 256 -9.82 1.06 4.25
N ILE A 257 -10.71 0.29 3.62
CA ILE A 257 -10.40 -0.90 2.82
C ILE A 257 -10.17 -0.45 1.37
N SER A 258 -9.02 -0.79 0.78
CA SER A 258 -8.71 -0.46 -0.62
C SER A 258 -7.61 -1.36 -1.18
N PRO A 259 -7.37 -1.33 -2.51
CA PRO A 259 -6.12 -1.85 -3.06
C PRO A 259 -4.91 -1.15 -2.40
N ARG A 260 -3.85 -1.90 -2.12
CA ARG A 260 -2.66 -1.42 -1.40
C ARG A 260 -1.37 -1.85 -2.08
N THR A 261 -0.38 -0.96 -2.05
CA THR A 261 1.01 -1.29 -2.35
C THR A 261 1.84 -0.93 -1.12
N ALA A 262 2.79 -1.79 -0.76
CA ALA A 262 3.73 -1.52 0.33
C ALA A 262 5.12 -2.07 -0.01
N ILE A 263 6.14 -1.41 0.52
CA ILE A 263 7.53 -1.85 0.46
C ILE A 263 8.04 -2.10 1.87
N GLY A 264 8.81 -3.16 2.04
CA GLY A 264 9.48 -3.48 3.29
C GLY A 264 10.87 -4.07 3.09
N GLN A 265 11.67 -4.07 4.15
CA GLN A 265 12.98 -4.68 4.19
C GLN A 265 13.12 -5.55 5.43
N ARG A 266 13.74 -6.72 5.28
CA ARG A 266 14.15 -7.62 6.37
C ARG A 266 15.55 -7.30 6.88
N GLU A 267 15.90 -7.86 8.03
CA GLU A 267 17.22 -7.68 8.64
C GLU A 267 18.39 -8.18 7.77
N ASP A 268 18.14 -9.21 6.95
CA ASP A 268 19.10 -9.78 5.98
C ASP A 268 19.27 -8.92 4.71
N GLY A 269 18.52 -7.82 4.60
CA GLY A 269 18.58 -6.86 3.52
C GLY A 269 17.62 -7.12 2.36
N ALA A 270 16.93 -8.27 2.31
CA ALA A 270 15.97 -8.55 1.25
C ALA A 270 14.82 -7.52 1.25
N ILE A 271 14.42 -7.08 0.06
CA ILE A 271 13.29 -6.17 -0.13
C ILE A 271 12.05 -6.99 -0.46
N LEU A 272 10.94 -6.64 0.19
CA LEU A 272 9.63 -7.20 -0.08
C LEU A 272 8.72 -6.12 -0.63
N ILE A 273 7.96 -6.48 -1.67
CA ILE A 273 6.97 -5.61 -2.28
C ILE A 273 5.63 -6.33 -2.25
N LEU A 274 4.69 -5.77 -1.49
CA LEU A 274 3.32 -6.28 -1.37
C LEU A 274 2.41 -5.48 -2.31
N THR A 275 1.55 -6.17 -3.05
CA THR A 275 0.51 -5.57 -3.89
C THR A 275 -0.79 -6.34 -3.68
N ILE A 276 -1.79 -5.66 -3.14
CA ILE A 276 -3.10 -6.23 -2.83
C ILE A 276 -4.14 -5.61 -3.77
N ASP A 277 -4.84 -6.47 -4.51
CA ASP A 277 -5.96 -6.06 -5.34
C ASP A 277 -7.12 -5.56 -4.47
N GLY A 278 -8.09 -4.89 -5.08
CA GLY A 278 -9.26 -4.40 -4.34
C GLY A 278 -10.29 -3.76 -5.27
N ARG A 279 -11.42 -3.32 -4.68
CA ARG A 279 -12.57 -2.74 -5.41
C ARG A 279 -13.11 -3.67 -6.51
N LYS A 280 -12.98 -4.99 -6.34
CA LYS A 280 -13.53 -6.02 -7.23
C LYS A 280 -14.41 -6.97 -6.42
N PRO A 281 -15.71 -6.63 -6.22
CA PRO A 281 -16.65 -7.48 -5.50
C PRO A 281 -16.67 -8.91 -6.04
N GLY A 282 -16.68 -9.90 -5.14
CA GLY A 282 -16.60 -11.32 -5.49
C GLY A 282 -15.19 -11.85 -5.77
N TYR A 283 -14.17 -10.99 -5.79
CA TYR A 283 -12.77 -11.38 -5.93
C TYR A 283 -11.90 -10.81 -4.82
N SER A 284 -11.83 -9.48 -4.71
CA SER A 284 -11.03 -8.79 -3.71
C SER A 284 -11.63 -7.41 -3.41
N LEU A 285 -12.02 -7.18 -2.16
CA LEU A 285 -12.51 -5.90 -1.70
C LEU A 285 -11.36 -4.92 -1.45
N GLY A 286 -10.24 -5.43 -0.93
CA GLY A 286 -9.04 -4.69 -0.59
C GLY A 286 -8.59 -4.98 0.83
N ALA A 287 -7.55 -4.29 1.27
CA ALA A 287 -6.95 -4.46 2.59
C ALA A 287 -6.90 -3.13 3.35
N THR A 288 -6.87 -3.25 4.68
CA THR A 288 -6.50 -2.18 5.60
C THR A 288 -4.98 -2.00 5.65
N MET A 289 -4.50 -0.95 6.33
CA MET A 289 -3.05 -0.76 6.54
C MET A 289 -2.50 -1.79 7.53
N GLU A 290 -3.28 -2.17 8.55
CA GLU A 290 -2.91 -3.24 9.47
C GLU A 290 -2.78 -4.59 8.76
N ASP A 291 -3.69 -4.93 7.85
CA ASP A 291 -3.55 -6.15 7.04
C ASP A 291 -2.21 -6.16 6.30
N CYS A 292 -1.81 -5.03 5.70
CA CYS A 292 -0.53 -4.91 5.01
C CYS A 292 0.65 -5.11 5.95
N ALA A 293 0.61 -4.49 7.13
CA ALA A 293 1.66 -4.65 8.14
C ALA A 293 1.74 -6.10 8.63
N ASN A 294 0.60 -6.74 8.90
CA ASN A 294 0.54 -8.13 9.35
C ASN A 294 1.06 -9.09 8.27
N GLU A 295 0.73 -8.89 6.99
CA GLU A 295 1.30 -9.68 5.91
C GLU A 295 2.83 -9.53 5.86
N LEU A 296 3.36 -8.31 5.93
CA LEU A 296 4.81 -8.09 5.89
C LEU A 296 5.53 -8.67 7.12
N LEU A 297 4.93 -8.61 8.31
CA LEU A 297 5.48 -9.22 9.53
C LEU A 297 5.60 -10.75 9.45
N LYS A 298 4.70 -11.44 8.74
CA LYS A 298 4.84 -12.89 8.48
C LYS A 298 6.10 -13.24 7.70
N TYR A 299 6.71 -12.26 7.03
CA TYR A 299 7.96 -12.40 6.30
C TYR A 299 9.16 -11.78 7.02
N ASP A 300 9.08 -11.55 8.34
CA ASP A 300 10.16 -10.99 9.16
C ASP A 300 10.68 -9.62 8.68
N VAL A 301 9.79 -8.82 8.10
CA VAL A 301 10.08 -7.45 7.68
C VAL A 301 10.28 -6.57 8.91
N VAL A 302 11.40 -5.85 8.97
CA VAL A 302 11.77 -4.98 10.10
C VAL A 302 11.43 -3.51 9.84
N ASN A 303 11.41 -3.07 8.59
CA ASN A 303 11.00 -1.71 8.22
C ASN A 303 10.07 -1.78 7.03
N ALA A 304 8.92 -1.10 7.09
CA ALA A 304 7.97 -1.04 5.98
C ALA A 304 7.13 0.23 5.96
N ALA A 305 6.74 0.65 4.77
CA ALA A 305 5.82 1.75 4.56
C ALA A 305 4.86 1.48 3.40
N ALA A 306 3.69 2.11 3.45
CA ALA A 306 2.75 2.10 2.35
C ALA A 306 3.25 2.99 1.22
N CYS A 307 2.95 2.57 -0.01
CA CYS A 307 3.07 3.37 -1.22
C CYS A 307 1.67 3.85 -1.63
N ASP A 308 1.57 4.59 -2.74
CA ASP A 308 0.28 4.97 -3.30
C ASP A 308 -0.61 3.74 -3.51
N GLY A 309 -1.92 3.93 -3.37
CA GLY A 309 -2.89 2.85 -3.30
C GLY A 309 -3.97 2.94 -4.37
N GLY A 310 -5.09 2.27 -4.11
CA GLY A 310 -6.28 2.42 -4.93
C GLY A 310 -6.07 1.97 -6.38
N SER A 311 -6.44 2.81 -7.33
CA SER A 311 -6.32 2.44 -8.75
C SER A 311 -4.88 2.47 -9.27
N SER A 312 -3.94 3.01 -8.49
CA SER A 312 -2.51 2.99 -8.79
C SER A 312 -1.86 1.64 -8.46
N THR A 313 -2.45 0.85 -7.55
CA THR A 313 -1.92 -0.45 -7.11
C THR A 313 -1.83 -1.44 -8.27
N ILE A 314 -0.61 -1.84 -8.60
CA ILE A 314 -0.30 -2.73 -9.72
C ILE A 314 1.06 -3.41 -9.52
N MET A 315 1.19 -4.65 -9.99
CA MET A 315 2.48 -5.34 -10.08
C MET A 315 2.67 -5.90 -11.50
N GLY A 316 3.76 -5.46 -12.14
CA GLY A 316 4.25 -6.02 -13.38
C GLY A 316 5.49 -6.89 -13.13
N TYR A 317 5.56 -8.03 -13.80
CA TYR A 317 6.71 -8.93 -13.80
C TYR A 317 7.00 -9.41 -15.21
N ASN A 318 8.25 -9.30 -15.64
CA ASN A 318 8.75 -9.79 -16.93
C ASN A 318 7.91 -9.35 -18.14
N GLY A 319 7.47 -8.08 -18.14
CA GLY A 319 6.69 -7.50 -19.24
C GLY A 319 5.18 -7.79 -19.19
N GLU A 320 4.70 -8.48 -18.15
CA GLU A 320 3.28 -8.78 -17.96
C GLU A 320 2.75 -8.21 -16.64
N ILE A 321 1.48 -7.80 -16.63
CA ILE A 321 0.80 -7.43 -15.38
C ILE A 321 0.29 -8.71 -14.73
N ILE A 322 0.72 -8.97 -13.50
CA ILE A 322 0.39 -10.21 -12.78
C ILE A 322 -0.67 -10.02 -11.69
N THR A 323 -1.12 -8.79 -11.45
CA THR A 323 -2.23 -8.47 -10.53
C THR A 323 -3.46 -7.95 -11.28
N ARG A 324 -4.60 -7.81 -10.59
CA ARG A 324 -5.84 -7.31 -11.18
C ARG A 324 -6.13 -5.90 -10.67
N CYS A 325 -5.46 -4.91 -11.27
CA CYS A 325 -5.62 -3.52 -10.86
C CYS A 325 -7.08 -3.03 -10.97
N SER A 326 -7.45 -2.06 -10.12
CA SER A 326 -8.79 -1.47 -10.13
C SER A 326 -8.96 -0.31 -11.12
N SER A 327 -7.89 0.08 -11.83
CA SER A 327 -7.95 1.09 -12.89
C SER A 327 -8.82 0.61 -14.06
N PRO A 328 -9.64 1.48 -14.67
CA PRO A 328 -10.34 1.17 -15.92
C PRO A 328 -9.43 1.26 -17.16
N GLN A 329 -8.22 1.80 -17.02
CA GLN A 329 -7.26 1.97 -18.13
C GLN A 329 -6.53 0.66 -18.42
N ASP A 330 -6.37 0.37 -19.72
CA ASP A 330 -5.56 -0.77 -20.17
C ASP A 330 -4.08 -0.56 -19.79
N GLY A 331 -3.46 -1.57 -19.17
CA GLY A 331 -2.11 -1.46 -18.63
C GLY A 331 -1.97 -0.76 -17.27
N GLY A 332 -3.06 -0.34 -16.63
CA GLY A 332 -3.05 0.40 -15.36
C GLY A 332 -3.01 1.93 -15.52
N ARG A 333 -2.98 2.68 -14.40
CA ARG A 333 -2.86 4.15 -14.45
C ARG A 333 -1.49 4.59 -14.97
N TYR A 334 -1.44 5.79 -15.51
CA TYR A 334 -0.19 6.52 -15.67
C TYR A 334 0.32 6.99 -14.30
N LEU A 335 1.57 6.63 -13.97
CA LEU A 335 2.20 6.89 -12.69
C LEU A 335 3.39 7.84 -12.88
N PRO A 336 3.62 8.81 -11.97
CA PRO A 336 4.77 9.72 -12.05
C PRO A 336 6.10 8.97 -11.93
N ASN A 337 6.12 7.93 -11.09
CA ASN A 337 7.27 7.11 -10.80
C ASN A 337 6.83 5.69 -10.43
N ALA A 338 7.80 4.78 -10.40
CA ALA A 338 7.60 3.38 -10.05
C ALA A 338 8.78 2.86 -9.22
N ILE A 339 8.52 1.93 -8.30
CA ILE A 339 9.57 1.11 -7.70
C ILE A 339 9.87 -0.01 -8.70
N LEU A 340 11.12 -0.11 -9.13
CA LEU A 340 11.58 -1.03 -10.16
C LEU A 340 12.71 -1.92 -9.66
N VAL A 341 12.86 -3.09 -10.28
CA VAL A 341 13.93 -4.05 -9.99
C VAL A 341 14.75 -4.32 -11.24
N LYS A 342 16.07 -4.10 -11.18
CA LYS A 342 16.98 -4.37 -12.30
C LYS A 342 17.07 -5.86 -12.62
N LYS A 343 17.21 -6.22 -13.90
CA LYS A 343 17.52 -7.58 -14.33
C LYS A 343 18.94 -7.98 -13.92
N ILE A 344 19.13 -9.23 -13.54
CA ILE A 344 20.44 -9.90 -13.54
C ILE A 344 20.71 -10.35 -14.98
N ALA A 345 21.88 -10.00 -15.52
CA ALA A 345 22.32 -10.33 -16.87
C ALA A 345 22.35 -11.86 -17.10
#